data_AF-A0A2W7BDR6-F1
#
_entry.id   AF-A0A2W7BDR6-F1
#
_cell.length_a   1.000
_cell.length_b   1.000
_cell.length_c   1.000
_cell.angle_alpha   90.00
_cell.angle_beta   90.00
_cell.angle_gamma   90.00
#
_symmetry.space_group_name_H-M   'P 1'
#
loop_
_entity.id
_entity.type
_entity.pdbx_description
1 polymer ?
#
loop_
_entity_poly.entity_id
_entity_poly.type
_entity_poly.pdbx_seq_one_letter_code
_entity_poly.pdbx_strand_id
1 'polypeptide(L)'
;MESARWDETWHRLREWTNGQTRSERLAAQILINEGFKGLDPSHPLGGPDKGKDAICYLGEDKWVMAVYFARGEKKISEIKKKLQNDISVALKHEPYGIAFVTNQELMDSQRQELKEMAPPLKLEVFHLERITAILDSPSMAGVRKQFLGIESLDNTPILETQFYEPKSRNPLGTAITLQSIAYELPPRPIPNMEQPRTTFFGSTLPVSRLDEINPSYMREMEQYI
;
A
#
# COMPACT_ATOMS: atom_id res chain seq x y z
N MET A 1 -16.34 -3.11 26.32
CA MET A 1 -15.43 -2.52 25.31
C MET A 1 -14.07 -2.48 25.95
N GLU A 2 -13.12 -3.30 25.49
CA GLU A 2 -11.72 -3.06 25.83
C GLU A 2 -11.37 -1.65 25.37
N SER A 3 -10.81 -0.85 26.27
CA SER A 3 -10.24 0.44 25.91
C SER A 3 -9.15 0.17 24.89
N ALA A 4 -9.38 0.54 23.62
CA ALA A 4 -8.36 0.46 22.59
C ALA A 4 -7.15 1.25 23.10
N ARG A 5 -6.01 0.56 23.23
CA ARG A 5 -4.79 1.21 23.70
C ARG A 5 -4.42 2.29 22.70
N TRP A 6 -4.00 3.46 23.18
CA TRP A 6 -3.61 4.56 22.29
C TRP A 6 -2.37 4.20 21.44
N ASP A 7 -1.57 3.24 21.92
CA ASP A 7 -0.34 2.73 21.32
C ASP A 7 -0.53 1.37 20.61
N GLU A 8 -1.76 0.98 20.25
CA GLU A 8 -2.05 -0.38 19.75
C GLU A 8 -1.23 -0.75 18.50
N THR A 9 -1.07 0.17 17.55
CA THR A 9 -0.24 -0.05 16.34
C THR A 9 1.20 -0.37 16.71
N TRP A 10 1.77 0.46 17.57
CA TRP A 10 3.12 0.29 18.08
C TRP A 10 3.28 -1.06 18.79
N HIS A 11 2.33 -1.40 19.67
CA HIS A 11 2.39 -2.62 20.46
C HIS A 11 2.31 -3.88 19.58
N ARG A 12 1.41 -3.90 18.59
CA ARG A 12 1.26 -5.01 17.64
C ARG A 12 2.49 -5.22 16.76
N LEU A 13 3.15 -4.13 16.38
CA LEU A 13 4.41 -4.20 15.65
C LEU A 13 5.53 -4.71 16.55
N ARG A 14 5.64 -4.21 17.79
CA ARG A 14 6.69 -4.62 18.74
C ARG A 14 6.60 -6.11 19.08
N GLU A 15 5.40 -6.59 19.36
CA GLU A 15 5.12 -7.99 19.71
C GLU A 15 4.74 -8.84 18.49
N TRP A 16 5.47 -8.66 17.38
CA TRP A 16 5.17 -9.32 16.11
C TRP A 16 5.13 -10.85 16.23
N THR A 17 3.99 -11.43 15.88
CA THR A 17 3.73 -12.89 15.90
C THR A 17 3.16 -13.42 14.58
N ASN A 18 3.03 -12.55 13.58
CA ASN A 18 2.34 -12.81 12.32
C ASN A 18 3.20 -13.52 11.24
N GLY A 19 4.43 -13.91 11.59
CA GLY A 19 5.36 -14.62 10.71
C GLY A 19 6.01 -13.74 9.63
N GLN A 20 6.97 -14.32 8.92
CA GLN A 20 7.84 -13.63 7.96
C GLN A 20 7.08 -13.15 6.70
N THR A 21 6.25 -14.00 6.10
CA THR A 21 5.52 -13.64 4.87
C THR A 21 4.60 -12.44 5.07
N ARG A 22 3.96 -12.30 6.25
CA ARG A 22 3.15 -11.11 6.54
C ARG A 22 4.01 -9.88 6.75
N SER A 23 5.19 -9.99 7.36
CA SER A 23 6.07 -8.83 7.55
C SER A 23 6.64 -8.33 6.22
N GLU A 24 6.98 -9.23 5.30
CA GLU A 24 7.45 -8.84 3.97
C GLU A 24 6.38 -8.09 3.17
N ARG A 25 5.15 -8.60 3.20
CA ARG A 25 4.01 -7.92 2.55
C ARG A 25 3.69 -6.58 3.19
N LEU A 26 3.74 -6.48 4.53
CA LEU A 26 3.54 -5.22 5.25
C LEU A 26 4.62 -4.20 4.89
N ALA A 27 5.89 -4.63 4.89
CA ALA A 27 7.02 -3.80 4.49
C ALA A 27 6.86 -3.29 3.06
N ALA A 28 6.43 -4.14 2.13
CA ALA A 28 6.13 -3.73 0.75
C ALA A 28 5.06 -2.62 0.70
N GLN A 29 3.96 -2.75 1.45
CA GLN A 29 2.92 -1.70 1.50
C GLN A 29 3.46 -0.38 2.07
N ILE A 30 4.29 -0.44 3.12
CA ILE A 30 4.94 0.74 3.71
C ILE A 30 5.83 1.43 2.67
N LEU A 31 6.68 0.67 1.98
CA LEU A 31 7.57 1.24 0.96
C LEU A 31 6.78 1.84 -0.22
N ILE A 32 5.69 1.20 -0.66
CA ILE A 32 4.82 1.74 -1.72
C ILE A 32 4.24 3.10 -1.30
N ASN A 33 3.74 3.21 -0.07
CA ASN A 33 3.21 4.46 0.46
C ASN A 33 4.28 5.57 0.51
N GLU A 34 5.54 5.18 0.74
CA GLU A 34 6.69 6.09 0.82
C GLU A 34 7.32 6.38 -0.56
N GLY A 35 6.67 5.97 -1.65
CA GLY A 35 7.05 6.33 -3.02
C GLY A 35 7.94 5.31 -3.74
N PHE A 36 8.23 4.17 -3.12
CA PHE A 36 8.89 3.06 -3.82
C PHE A 36 7.92 2.41 -4.83
N LYS A 37 8.46 2.04 -5.99
CA LYS A 37 7.69 1.46 -7.10
C LYS A 37 8.30 0.14 -7.54
N GLY A 38 7.53 -0.63 -8.32
CA GLY A 38 8.02 -1.86 -8.95
C GLY A 38 8.48 -2.92 -7.94
N LEU A 39 7.82 -3.01 -6.79
CA LEU A 39 8.11 -4.02 -5.78
C LEU A 39 7.86 -5.42 -6.38
N ASP A 40 8.96 -6.14 -6.61
CA ASP A 40 8.97 -7.49 -7.15
C ASP A 40 9.40 -8.48 -6.06
N PRO A 41 8.45 -9.19 -5.41
CA PRO A 41 8.76 -10.14 -4.34
C PRO A 41 9.55 -11.33 -4.90
N SER A 42 10.66 -11.66 -4.27
CA SER A 42 11.61 -12.64 -4.82
C SER A 42 11.02 -14.06 -4.94
N HIS A 43 9.99 -14.44 -4.17
CA HIS A 43 9.29 -15.72 -4.29
C HIS A 43 7.85 -15.68 -3.74
N PRO A 44 6.80 -15.76 -4.60
CA PRO A 44 5.43 -15.95 -4.12
C PRO A 44 5.10 -17.41 -3.72
N LEU A 45 5.91 -18.41 -4.10
CA LEU A 45 5.53 -19.84 -4.04
C LEU A 45 6.63 -20.82 -3.54
N GLY A 46 7.64 -20.37 -2.79
CA GLY A 46 8.54 -21.27 -2.04
C GLY A 46 9.62 -22.00 -2.85
N GLY A 47 10.46 -21.24 -3.58
CA GLY A 47 11.74 -21.73 -4.11
C GLY A 47 12.93 -21.33 -3.23
N PRO A 48 14.16 -21.81 -3.51
CA PRO A 48 15.33 -21.51 -2.71
C PRO A 48 15.50 -19.99 -2.54
N ASP A 49 15.53 -19.56 -1.29
CA ASP A 49 15.62 -18.16 -0.92
C ASP A 49 16.94 -17.59 -1.45
N LYS A 50 16.85 -16.70 -2.45
CA LYS A 50 18.02 -16.02 -3.03
C LYS A 50 18.49 -14.86 -2.14
N GLY A 51 18.00 -14.78 -0.90
CA GLY A 51 18.54 -13.95 0.17
C GLY A 51 18.16 -12.47 0.08
N LYS A 52 17.16 -12.12 -0.72
CA LYS A 52 16.56 -10.78 -0.77
C LYS A 52 15.04 -10.89 -0.74
N ASP A 53 14.40 -9.99 -0.02
CA ASP A 53 12.94 -10.04 0.14
C ASP A 53 12.24 -9.50 -1.12
N ALA A 54 12.73 -8.39 -1.68
CA ALA A 54 12.28 -7.85 -2.96
C ALA A 54 13.30 -6.88 -3.60
N ILE A 55 13.17 -6.62 -4.90
CA ILE A 55 13.73 -5.43 -5.56
C ILE A 55 12.65 -4.38 -5.70
N CYS A 56 13.02 -3.11 -5.57
CA CYS A 56 12.14 -1.97 -5.78
C CYS A 56 12.92 -0.76 -6.34
N TYR A 57 12.20 0.31 -6.67
CA TYR A 57 12.79 1.53 -7.23
C TYR A 57 12.30 2.76 -6.48
N LEU A 58 13.19 3.71 -6.19
CA LEU A 58 12.85 5.03 -5.69
C LEU A 58 13.37 6.06 -6.71
N GLY A 59 12.45 6.67 -7.46
CA GLY A 59 12.84 7.36 -8.69
C GLY A 59 13.36 6.36 -9.72
N GLU A 60 14.56 6.60 -10.26
CA GLU A 60 15.25 5.70 -11.19
C GLU A 60 16.25 4.77 -10.48
N ASP A 61 16.51 5.01 -9.20
CA ASP A 61 17.47 4.24 -8.42
C ASP A 61 16.89 2.88 -8.02
N LYS A 62 17.68 1.82 -8.20
CA LYS A 62 17.33 0.44 -7.82
C LYS A 62 17.67 0.19 -6.35
N TRP A 63 16.69 -0.26 -5.58
CA TRP A 63 16.82 -0.57 -4.16
C TRP A 63 16.53 -2.04 -3.87
N VAL A 64 17.14 -2.57 -2.82
CA VAL A 64 16.81 -3.89 -2.25
C VAL A 64 16.00 -3.68 -0.98
N MET A 65 14.85 -4.34 -0.87
CA MET A 65 14.10 -4.41 0.37
C MET A 65 14.69 -5.49 1.28
N ALA A 66 14.92 -5.14 2.54
CA ALA A 66 15.30 -6.07 3.59
C ALA A 66 14.40 -5.89 4.81
N VAL A 67 13.83 -6.97 5.30
CA VAL A 67 12.77 -6.98 6.31
C VAL A 67 13.25 -7.74 7.54
N TYR A 68 13.04 -7.13 8.70
CA TYR A 68 13.38 -7.74 9.97
C TYR A 68 12.32 -7.44 11.04
N PHE A 69 11.34 -8.34 11.17
CA PHE A 69 10.28 -8.23 12.16
C PHE A 69 10.47 -9.32 13.21
N ALA A 70 11.11 -8.96 14.32
CA ALA A 70 11.39 -9.88 15.41
C ALA A 70 10.43 -9.65 16.58
N ARG A 71 10.03 -10.73 17.27
CA ARG A 71 9.17 -10.61 18.45
C ARG A 71 9.91 -9.92 19.60
N GLY A 72 9.31 -8.84 20.11
CA GLY A 72 9.81 -8.06 21.23
C GLY A 72 11.09 -7.29 20.90
N GLU A 73 11.73 -6.77 21.94
CA GLU A 73 13.00 -6.07 21.82
C GLU A 73 14.18 -6.97 21.50
N LYS A 74 15.00 -6.52 20.55
CA LYS A 74 16.29 -7.11 20.19
C LYS A 74 17.40 -6.14 20.48
N LYS A 75 18.54 -6.71 20.87
CA LYS A 75 19.76 -5.93 21.08
C LYS A 75 20.24 -5.33 19.77
N ILE A 76 20.78 -4.12 19.82
CA ILE A 76 21.33 -3.44 18.65
C ILE A 76 22.40 -4.27 17.93
N SER A 77 23.17 -5.09 18.64
CA SER A 77 24.16 -6.00 18.05
C SER A 77 23.53 -7.05 17.13
N GLU A 78 22.33 -7.55 17.46
CA GLU A 78 21.60 -8.51 16.64
C GLU A 78 21.05 -7.83 15.37
N ILE A 79 20.52 -6.62 15.53
CA ILE A 79 20.02 -5.79 14.41
C ILE A 79 21.16 -5.47 13.44
N LYS A 80 22.32 -5.05 13.96
CA LYS A 80 23.54 -4.80 13.16
C LYS A 80 23.98 -6.04 12.39
N LYS A 81 24.02 -7.20 13.05
CA LYS A 81 24.41 -8.47 12.42
C LYS A 81 23.44 -8.84 11.29
N LYS A 82 22.14 -8.68 11.50
CA LYS A 82 21.12 -8.92 10.46
C LYS A 82 21.32 -7.97 9.27
N LEU A 83 21.42 -6.66 9.52
CA LEU A 83 21.64 -5.67 8.47
C LEU A 83 22.94 -5.92 7.69
N GLN A 84 24.03 -6.28 8.37
CA GLN A 84 25.30 -6.59 7.71
C GLN A 84 25.19 -7.80 6.76
N ASN A 85 24.46 -8.83 7.16
CA ASN A 85 24.16 -9.96 6.28
C ASN A 85 23.33 -9.51 5.08
N ASP A 86 22.30 -8.69 5.31
CA ASP A 86 21.42 -8.21 4.24
C ASP A 86 22.17 -7.31 3.24
N ILE A 87 23.07 -6.43 3.71
CA ILE A 87 23.97 -5.64 2.86
C ILE A 87 24.84 -6.56 2.01
N SER A 88 25.43 -7.59 2.62
CA SER A 88 26.33 -8.53 1.91
C SER A 88 25.60 -9.29 0.80
N VAL A 89 24.32 -9.60 1.00
CA VAL A 89 23.49 -10.23 -0.05
C VAL A 89 23.05 -9.20 -1.08
N ALA A 90 22.61 -8.02 -0.65
CA ALA A 90 22.17 -6.94 -1.53
C ALA A 90 23.26 -6.52 -2.51
N LEU A 91 24.52 -6.42 -2.07
CA LEU A 91 25.67 -6.07 -2.91
C LEU A 91 25.81 -6.95 -4.16
N LYS A 92 25.39 -8.23 -4.11
CA LYS A 92 25.42 -9.15 -5.26
C LYS A 92 24.50 -8.73 -6.40
N HIS A 93 23.56 -7.81 -6.13
CA HIS A 93 22.61 -7.28 -7.10
C HIS A 93 22.96 -5.87 -7.56
N GLU A 94 24.09 -5.30 -7.11
CA GLU A 94 24.55 -3.95 -7.44
C GLU A 94 23.43 -2.89 -7.32
N PRO A 95 22.74 -2.77 -6.17
CA PRO A 95 21.73 -1.75 -5.98
C PRO A 95 22.38 -0.40 -5.68
N TYR A 96 21.59 0.66 -5.85
CA TYR A 96 21.90 1.98 -5.34
C TYR A 96 21.83 2.02 -3.81
N GLY A 97 20.82 1.35 -3.24
CA GLY A 97 20.60 1.34 -1.81
C GLY A 97 19.79 0.16 -1.28
N ILE A 98 19.65 0.11 0.03
CA ILE A 98 18.87 -0.87 0.78
C ILE A 98 17.82 -0.14 1.62
N ALA A 99 16.57 -0.58 1.50
CA ALA A 99 15.46 -0.14 2.32
C ALA A 99 15.25 -1.18 3.44
N PHE A 100 15.76 -0.87 4.63
CA PHE A 100 15.71 -1.77 5.78
C PHE A 100 14.48 -1.45 6.64
N VAL A 101 13.51 -2.37 6.63
CA VAL A 101 12.23 -2.23 7.35
C VAL A 101 12.24 -3.14 8.56
N THR A 102 12.19 -2.54 9.75
CA THR A 102 12.32 -3.24 11.02
C THR A 102 11.29 -2.78 12.05
N ASN A 103 10.72 -3.72 12.80
CA ASN A 103 9.81 -3.44 13.91
C ASN A 103 10.54 -3.11 15.23
N GLN A 104 11.84 -2.86 15.16
CA GLN A 104 12.66 -2.55 16.31
C GLN A 104 12.71 -1.04 16.55
N GLU A 105 12.67 -0.67 17.83
CA GLU A 105 13.00 0.68 18.27
C GLU A 105 14.46 0.96 18.01
N LEU A 106 14.76 2.15 17.49
CA LEU A 106 16.12 2.58 17.24
C LEU A 106 16.27 4.05 17.64
N MET A 107 17.19 4.32 18.55
CA MET A 107 17.60 5.68 18.89
C MET A 107 18.29 6.35 17.70
N ASP A 108 18.29 7.68 17.68
CA ASP A 108 18.92 8.48 16.64
C ASP A 108 20.39 8.10 16.40
N SER A 109 21.16 7.88 17.47
CA SER A 109 22.54 7.41 17.41
C SER A 109 22.67 6.03 16.77
N GLN A 110 21.82 5.08 17.17
CA GLN A 110 21.82 3.74 16.59
C GLN A 110 21.47 3.77 15.11
N ARG A 111 20.51 4.61 14.69
CA ARG A 111 20.17 4.78 13.26
C ARG A 111 21.36 5.32 12.47
N GLN A 112 22.11 6.27 13.03
CA GLN A 112 23.32 6.78 12.41
C GLN A 112 24.41 5.70 12.30
N GLU A 113 24.63 4.91 13.34
CA GLU A 113 25.56 3.77 13.32
C GLU A 113 25.18 2.74 12.24
N LEU A 114 23.89 2.46 12.03
CA LEU A 114 23.46 1.57 10.95
C LEU A 114 23.77 2.15 9.56
N LYS A 115 23.57 3.46 9.38
CA LYS A 115 23.86 4.15 8.11
C LYS A 115 25.35 4.16 7.78
N GLU A 116 26.22 4.25 8.78
CA GLU A 116 27.67 4.22 8.61
C GLU A 116 28.20 2.84 8.21
N MET A 117 27.44 1.77 8.45
CA MET A 117 27.79 0.40 8.05
C MET A 117 27.39 0.06 6.61
N ALA A 118 26.51 0.84 5.99
CA ALA A 118 25.94 0.56 4.69
C ALA A 118 26.83 0.86 3.45
N PRO A 119 27.79 1.81 3.48
CA PRO A 119 28.61 2.13 2.32
C PRO A 119 29.25 0.88 1.69
N PRO A 120 29.25 0.77 0.34
CA PRO A 120 28.94 1.83 -0.63
C PRO A 120 27.44 2.07 -0.88
N LEU A 121 26.54 1.26 -0.31
CA LEU A 121 25.10 1.41 -0.50
C LEU A 121 24.52 2.55 0.33
N LYS A 122 23.50 3.23 -0.20
CA LYS A 122 22.64 4.06 0.65
C LYS A 122 21.73 3.19 1.51
N LEU A 123 21.48 3.61 2.75
CA LEU A 123 20.57 2.93 3.67
C LEU A 123 19.42 3.85 4.04
N GLU A 124 18.21 3.39 3.78
CA GLU A 124 16.98 3.97 4.30
C GLU A 124 16.41 3.05 5.39
N VAL A 125 16.22 3.58 6.60
CA VAL A 125 15.75 2.80 7.75
C VAL A 125 14.30 3.18 8.07
N PHE A 126 13.43 2.18 8.02
CA PHE A 126 12.05 2.25 8.51
C PHE A 126 12.01 1.50 9.84
N HIS A 127 12.16 2.23 10.94
CA HIS A 127 12.14 1.69 12.30
C HIS A 127 10.73 1.76 12.90
N LEU A 128 10.54 1.17 14.09
CA LEU A 128 9.23 1.02 14.73
C LEU A 128 8.39 2.30 14.72
N GLU A 129 8.89 3.39 15.30
CA GLU A 129 8.15 4.67 15.36
C GLU A 129 7.73 5.21 13.98
N ARG A 130 8.63 5.13 12.99
CA ARG A 130 8.33 5.60 11.63
C ARG A 130 7.24 4.73 10.99
N ILE A 131 7.34 3.41 11.14
CA ILE A 131 6.33 2.47 10.62
C ILE A 131 4.99 2.72 11.30
N THR A 132 4.96 2.92 12.62
CA THR A 132 3.75 3.25 13.38
C THR A 132 3.10 4.50 12.82
N ALA A 133 3.86 5.60 12.66
CA ALA A 133 3.34 6.85 12.11
C ALA A 133 2.78 6.70 10.69
N ILE A 134 3.45 5.92 9.83
CA ILE A 134 2.98 5.62 8.48
C ILE A 134 1.66 4.85 8.53
N LEU A 135 1.58 3.79 9.33
CA LEU A 135 0.39 2.95 9.43
C LEU A 135 -0.78 3.65 10.11
N ASP A 136 -0.51 4.63 10.96
CA ASP A 136 -1.54 5.44 11.60
C ASP A 136 -2.09 6.57 10.73
N SER A 137 -1.46 6.81 9.57
CA SER A 137 -2.01 7.74 8.58
C SER A 137 -3.35 7.23 8.00
N PRO A 138 -4.28 8.14 7.63
CA PRO A 138 -5.57 7.74 7.06
C PRO A 138 -5.44 6.90 5.78
N SER A 139 -4.44 7.18 4.93
CA SER A 139 -4.19 6.41 3.70
C SER A 139 -3.81 4.95 3.95
N MET A 140 -3.26 4.65 5.14
CA MET A 140 -2.81 3.32 5.52
C MET A 140 -3.77 2.58 6.44
N ALA A 141 -4.92 3.16 6.78
CA ALA A 141 -5.97 2.55 7.62
C ALA A 141 -6.34 1.13 7.18
N GLY A 142 -6.52 0.92 5.87
CA GLY A 142 -6.84 -0.40 5.31
C GLY A 142 -5.72 -1.43 5.51
N VAL A 143 -4.47 -1.01 5.32
CA VAL A 143 -3.27 -1.85 5.54
C VAL A 143 -3.15 -2.18 7.03
N ARG A 144 -3.32 -1.18 7.90
CA ARG A 144 -3.28 -1.36 9.36
C ARG A 144 -4.35 -2.37 9.83
N LYS A 145 -5.57 -2.27 9.32
CA LYS A 145 -6.63 -3.26 9.57
C LYS A 145 -6.25 -4.66 9.07
N GLN A 146 -5.77 -4.77 7.84
CA GLN A 146 -5.42 -6.07 7.24
C GLN A 146 -4.30 -6.79 7.99
N PHE A 147 -3.24 -6.07 8.38
CA PHE A 147 -2.03 -6.69 8.93
C PHE A 147 -2.00 -6.72 10.45
N LEU A 148 -2.63 -5.76 11.13
CA LEU A 148 -2.62 -5.66 12.60
C LEU A 148 -4.00 -5.93 13.23
N GLY A 149 -5.07 -5.97 12.43
CA GLY A 149 -6.44 -6.14 12.94
C GLY A 149 -7.01 -4.89 13.61
N ILE A 150 -6.38 -3.73 13.42
CA ILE A 150 -6.78 -2.46 14.06
C ILE A 150 -7.74 -1.73 13.15
N GLU A 151 -8.99 -1.57 13.57
CA GLU A 151 -9.99 -0.81 12.83
C GLU A 151 -9.80 0.70 13.02
N SER A 152 -9.98 1.47 11.95
CA SER A 152 -10.18 2.92 12.07
C SER A 152 -11.63 3.20 12.49
N LEU A 153 -11.81 4.19 13.36
CA LEU A 153 -13.14 4.65 13.79
C LEU A 153 -13.95 5.33 12.67
N ASP A 154 -13.33 5.53 11.50
CA ASP A 154 -13.90 6.24 10.34
C ASP A 154 -14.97 5.44 9.56
N ASN A 155 -15.32 4.22 10.00
CA ASN A 155 -16.47 3.49 9.45
C ASN A 155 -17.82 3.97 10.00
N THR A 156 -17.87 5.08 10.72
CA THR A 156 -19.15 5.75 10.97
C THR A 156 -19.55 6.42 9.66
N PRO A 157 -20.58 5.93 8.93
CA PRO A 157 -21.12 6.72 7.84
C PRO A 157 -21.45 8.08 8.44
N ILE A 158 -20.82 9.12 7.92
CA ILE A 158 -21.22 10.50 8.17
C ILE A 158 -22.70 10.53 7.83
N LEU A 159 -23.56 10.51 8.87
CA LEU A 159 -24.95 10.85 8.73
C LEU A 159 -24.94 12.32 8.34
N GLU A 160 -24.84 12.58 7.04
CA GLU A 160 -25.01 13.90 6.47
C GLU A 160 -26.43 14.30 6.85
N THR A 161 -26.53 15.01 7.97
CA THR A 161 -27.80 15.48 8.50
C THR A 161 -28.18 16.63 7.60
N GLN A 162 -28.82 16.30 6.47
CA GLN A 162 -29.43 17.31 5.62
C GLN A 162 -30.57 17.91 6.42
N PHE A 163 -30.34 19.09 6.98
CA PHE A 163 -31.40 19.90 7.58
C PHE A 163 -32.39 20.23 6.47
N TYR A 164 -33.50 19.50 6.42
CA TYR A 164 -34.63 19.86 5.60
C TYR A 164 -35.28 21.11 6.20
N GLU A 165 -35.07 22.27 5.59
CA GLU A 165 -35.86 23.46 5.94
C GLU A 165 -37.29 23.29 5.38
N PRO A 166 -38.33 23.18 6.22
CA PRO A 166 -39.68 23.07 5.73
C PRO A 166 -40.09 24.40 5.07
N LYS A 167 -40.30 24.39 3.75
CA LYS A 167 -41.05 25.43 3.05
C LYS A 167 -42.54 25.31 3.39
N SER A 168 -42.92 25.63 4.61
CA SER A 168 -44.32 25.76 4.99
C SER A 168 -44.46 26.63 6.24
N ARG A 169 -44.95 27.85 6.04
CA ARG A 169 -45.51 28.66 7.13
C ARG A 169 -46.90 28.14 7.42
N ASN A 170 -47.03 27.27 8.41
CA ASN A 170 -48.29 27.06 9.12
C ASN A 170 -48.05 27.17 10.64
N PRO A 171 -48.79 28.03 11.35
CA PRO A 171 -48.56 28.26 12.77
C PRO A 171 -49.39 27.27 13.58
N LEU A 172 -48.87 26.07 13.84
CA LEU A 172 -49.33 25.20 14.95
C LEU A 172 -48.44 23.96 15.04
N GLY A 173 -47.56 23.95 16.06
CA GLY A 173 -46.96 22.75 16.65
C GLY A 173 -45.99 21.94 15.77
N THR A 174 -44.68 22.18 15.91
CA THR A 174 -43.64 21.36 15.28
C THR A 174 -43.61 19.95 15.88
N ALA A 175 -44.15 18.97 15.17
CA ALA A 175 -43.83 17.56 15.38
C ALA A 175 -42.65 17.20 14.46
N ILE A 176 -41.44 17.11 15.02
CA ILE A 176 -40.26 16.60 14.29
C ILE A 176 -40.43 15.09 14.17
N THR A 177 -40.79 14.61 12.97
CA THR A 177 -40.80 13.17 12.68
C THR A 177 -39.42 12.80 12.14
N LEU A 178 -38.65 12.02 12.91
CA LEU A 178 -37.39 11.44 12.44
C LEU A 178 -37.71 10.22 11.57
N GLN A 179 -37.51 10.33 10.25
CA GLN A 179 -37.45 9.17 9.37
C GLN A 179 -35.99 8.90 9.01
N SER A 180 -35.46 7.77 9.43
CA SER A 180 -34.17 7.26 8.98
C SER A 180 -34.33 6.74 7.55
N ILE A 181 -33.78 7.47 6.58
CA ILE A 181 -33.67 6.99 5.20
C ILE A 181 -32.38 6.19 5.09
N ALA A 182 -32.49 4.87 5.00
CA ALA A 182 -31.37 4.03 4.57
C ALA A 182 -31.21 4.22 3.05
N TYR A 183 -30.17 4.91 2.63
CA TYR A 183 -29.76 4.85 1.22
C TYR A 183 -29.00 3.54 0.99
N GLU A 184 -29.65 2.58 0.33
CA GLU A 184 -28.90 1.57 -0.40
C GLU A 184 -28.17 2.28 -1.54
N LEU A 185 -26.83 2.28 -1.49
CA LEU A 185 -26.03 2.73 -2.63
C LEU A 185 -26.45 1.89 -3.84
N PRO A 186 -26.94 2.50 -4.93
CA PRO A 186 -27.24 1.73 -6.13
C PRO A 186 -25.95 1.01 -6.58
N PRO A 187 -26.05 -0.24 -7.07
CA PRO A 187 -24.89 -0.96 -7.54
C PRO A 187 -24.17 -0.09 -8.59
N ARG A 188 -22.86 0.13 -8.38
CA ARG A 188 -22.04 0.85 -9.36
C ARG A 188 -22.19 0.12 -10.70
N PRO A 189 -22.49 0.82 -11.81
CA PRO A 189 -22.51 0.17 -13.11
C PRO A 189 -21.13 -0.43 -13.38
N ILE A 190 -21.09 -1.75 -13.59
CA ILE A 190 -19.91 -2.46 -14.05
C ILE A 190 -19.62 -1.94 -15.47
N PRO A 191 -18.44 -1.35 -15.73
CA PRO A 191 -18.08 -0.97 -17.08
C PRO A 191 -17.89 -2.24 -17.93
N ASN A 192 -18.76 -2.38 -18.92
CA ASN A 192 -18.59 -3.21 -20.12
C ASN A 192 -18.34 -4.72 -19.89
N MET A 193 -19.42 -5.46 -19.67
CA MET A 193 -19.49 -6.86 -20.13
C MET A 193 -20.52 -6.92 -21.26
N GLU A 194 -20.05 -7.10 -22.49
CA GLU A 194 -20.88 -7.39 -23.65
C GLU A 194 -21.74 -8.63 -23.35
N GLN A 195 -23.06 -8.46 -23.33
CA GLN A 195 -23.96 -9.60 -23.35
C GLN A 195 -24.02 -10.19 -24.78
N PRO A 196 -23.97 -11.51 -24.94
CA PRO A 196 -24.02 -12.14 -26.25
C PRO A 196 -25.39 -11.91 -26.89
N ARG A 197 -25.40 -11.25 -28.06
CA ARG A 197 -26.59 -11.16 -28.91
C ARG A 197 -26.82 -12.49 -29.62
N THR A 198 -27.99 -13.07 -29.37
CA THR A 198 -28.55 -14.19 -30.12
C THR A 198 -28.68 -13.81 -31.59
N THR A 199 -28.02 -14.55 -32.48
CA THR A 199 -28.10 -14.39 -33.93
C THR A 199 -29.25 -15.24 -34.49
N PHE A 200 -30.09 -14.66 -35.35
CA PHE A 200 -30.88 -15.41 -36.32
C PHE A 200 -30.90 -14.64 -37.66
N PHE A 201 -30.12 -15.19 -38.61
CA PHE A 201 -30.13 -15.08 -40.08
C PHE A 201 -30.21 -13.72 -40.81
N GLY A 202 -29.19 -13.45 -41.62
CA GLY A 202 -29.23 -12.52 -42.76
C GLY A 202 -27.88 -11.87 -43.09
N SER A 203 -27.07 -12.52 -43.92
CA SER A 203 -25.73 -12.09 -44.36
C SER A 203 -25.71 -10.76 -45.14
N THR A 204 -24.74 -9.88 -44.89
CA THR A 204 -23.60 -9.45 -45.76
C THR A 204 -22.78 -8.35 -45.02
N LEU A 205 -21.45 -8.48 -44.91
CA LEU A 205 -20.49 -7.46 -44.40
C LEU A 205 -19.98 -6.59 -45.59
N PRO A 206 -19.51 -5.32 -45.46
CA PRO A 206 -18.48 -4.91 -44.49
C PRO A 206 -18.42 -3.43 -44.00
N VAL A 207 -17.47 -3.21 -43.07
CA VAL A 207 -16.80 -1.97 -42.60
C VAL A 207 -17.57 -0.99 -41.70
N SER A 208 -17.08 -0.79 -40.47
CA SER A 208 -17.36 0.42 -39.67
C SER A 208 -16.06 1.13 -39.27
N ARG A 209 -15.82 2.28 -39.92
CA ARG A 209 -15.17 3.51 -39.43
C ARG A 209 -14.16 3.35 -38.28
N LEU A 210 -12.92 3.07 -38.65
CA LEU A 210 -11.72 3.50 -37.91
C LEU A 210 -10.66 4.07 -38.85
N ASP A 211 -11.10 4.63 -39.98
CA ASP A 211 -10.28 5.46 -40.87
C ASP A 211 -10.92 6.84 -40.98
N GLU A 212 -10.47 7.77 -40.13
CA GLU A 212 -10.46 9.21 -40.39
C GLU A 212 -9.47 9.86 -39.40
N ILE A 213 -8.19 9.50 -39.60
CA ILE A 213 -7.04 10.40 -39.70
C ILE A 213 -6.86 11.45 -38.59
N ASN A 214 -5.89 11.21 -37.69
CA ASN A 214 -5.08 12.27 -37.10
C ASN A 214 -3.72 12.32 -37.85
N PRO A 215 -3.42 13.34 -38.69
CA PRO A 215 -2.29 13.34 -39.62
C PRO A 215 -0.88 13.60 -39.00
N SER A 216 -0.73 13.56 -37.68
CA SER A 216 0.56 13.87 -37.02
C SER A 216 1.44 12.65 -36.71
N TYR A 217 0.94 11.42 -36.86
CA TYR A 217 1.66 10.21 -36.44
C TYR A 217 2.39 9.45 -37.57
N MET A 218 2.21 9.83 -38.84
CA MET A 218 2.73 9.10 -40.00
C MET A 218 3.95 9.73 -40.70
N ARG A 219 4.63 10.72 -40.08
CA ARG A 219 5.79 11.37 -40.72
C ARG A 219 7.17 10.94 -40.22
N GLU A 220 7.26 9.98 -39.30
CA GLU A 220 8.56 9.51 -38.77
C GLU A 220 8.88 8.03 -39.10
N MET A 221 8.02 7.31 -39.82
CA MET A 221 8.22 5.90 -40.16
C MET A 221 8.72 5.62 -41.59
N GLU A 222 9.05 6.65 -42.37
CA GLU A 222 9.62 6.49 -43.74
C GLU A 222 11.15 6.63 -43.81
N GLN A 223 11.88 6.59 -42.69
CA GLN A 223 13.36 6.59 -42.71
C GLN A 223 14.00 5.21 -42.48
N TYR A 224 13.23 4.12 -42.45
CA TYR A 224 13.76 2.78 -42.13
C TYR A 224 13.33 1.64 -43.08
N ILE A 225 12.96 1.94 -44.34
CA ILE A 225 12.85 0.93 -45.41
C ILE A 225 13.49 1.47 -46.70
#